data_AF-A0A7K1SWQ3-F1
#
_entry.id   AF-A0A7K1SWQ3-F1
#
_cell.length_a   1.000
_cell.length_b   1.000
_cell.length_c   1.000
_cell.angle_alpha   90.00
_cell.angle_beta   90.00
_cell.angle_gamma   90.00
#
_symmetry.space_group_name_H-M   'P 1'
#
loop_
_entity.id
_entity.type
_entity.pdbx_description
1 polymer ?
#
loop_
_entity_poly.entity_id
_entity_poly.type
_entity_poly.pdbx_seq_one_letter_code
_entity_poly.pdbx_strand_id
1 'polypeptide(L)'
;MDYIKLFKSFFFMAFVLLITLPAEAQKIAVLMVNLDGKTENIAVPVSVDLDKITTIPDSAINLFEIAGNKRNVIPFQIENKGRRFLFFLVKANANPGKHRYELVKARTPEVKEAIQIVKDSGYVTITANHKNLLRYNYKTVYPPAGVDTVFKRSGFIHPLWSPKGQRLTRIGAPDHYHHFGLWDPWTHTYFEGDTVDF
;
A
#
# COMPACT_ATOMS: atom_id res chain seq x y z
N MET A 1 54.80 35.57 20.77
CA MET A 1 53.44 35.34 20.20
C MET A 1 53.55 34.15 19.27
N ASP A 2 53.03 32.99 19.66
CA ASP A 2 53.20 31.71 18.93
C ASP A 2 52.25 31.62 17.73
N TYR A 3 52.69 32.14 16.59
CA TYR A 3 51.91 32.12 15.33
C TYR A 3 51.55 30.68 14.87
N ILE A 4 52.28 29.66 15.32
CA ILE A 4 52.05 28.25 14.99
C ILE A 4 50.79 27.69 15.67
N LYS A 5 50.46 28.14 16.88
CA LYS A 5 49.22 27.73 17.57
C LYS A 5 47.99 28.39 16.94
N LEU A 6 48.13 29.63 16.47
CA LEU A 6 47.08 30.36 15.79
C LEU A 6 46.76 29.74 14.41
N PHE A 7 47.78 29.33 13.65
CA PHE A 7 47.62 28.68 12.35
C PHE A 7 46.97 27.29 12.44
N LYS A 8 47.29 26.49 13.46
CA LYS A 8 46.64 25.18 13.70
C LYS A 8 45.17 25.31 14.10
N SER A 9 44.83 26.32 14.90
CA SER A 9 43.44 26.58 15.31
C SER A 9 42.56 27.01 14.13
N PHE A 10 43.10 27.81 13.22
CA PHE A 10 42.38 28.25 12.01
C PHE A 10 42.08 27.11 11.04
N PHE A 11 43.02 26.17 10.86
CA PHE A 11 42.83 25.00 10.00
C PHE A 11 41.81 24.01 10.59
N PHE A 12 41.79 23.85 11.92
CA PHE A 12 40.82 22.99 12.60
C PHE A 12 39.39 23.57 12.53
N MET A 13 39.26 24.90 12.63
CA MET A 13 37.97 25.58 12.51
C MET A 13 37.42 25.56 11.07
N ALA A 14 38.28 25.68 10.05
CA ALA A 14 37.89 25.54 8.65
C ALA A 14 37.49 24.09 8.29
N PHE A 15 38.12 23.09 8.91
CA PHE A 15 37.78 21.67 8.68
C PHE A 15 36.43 21.27 9.31
N VAL A 16 36.07 21.87 10.46
CA VAL A 16 34.77 21.65 11.11
C VAL A 16 33.63 22.36 10.35
N LEU A 17 33.88 23.52 9.73
CA LEU A 17 32.87 24.24 8.94
C LEU A 17 32.49 23.54 7.62
N LEU A 18 33.36 22.67 7.07
CA LEU A 18 33.07 21.92 5.84
C LEU A 18 32.19 20.67 6.05
N ILE A 19 31.96 20.25 7.30
CA ILE A 19 31.22 19.01 7.61
C ILE A 19 29.72 19.25 7.80
N THR A 20 29.27 20.50 7.85
CA THR A 20 27.84 20.84 7.98
C THR A 20 27.22 21.28 6.66
N LEU A 21 27.49 20.57 5.56
CA LEU A 21 26.61 20.67 4.40
C LEU A 21 25.31 19.94 4.75
N PRO A 22 24.15 20.63 4.78
CA PRO A 22 22.88 19.92 4.91
C PRO A 22 22.78 18.97 3.72
N ALA A 23 22.67 17.68 4.00
CA ALA A 23 22.38 16.66 3.00
C ALA A 23 20.95 16.88 2.50
N GLU A 24 20.73 17.89 1.66
CA GLU A 24 19.47 18.05 0.97
C GLU A 24 19.30 16.85 0.02
N ALA A 25 18.23 16.09 0.22
CA ALA A 25 17.83 15.04 -0.69
C ALA A 25 17.75 15.61 -2.11
N GLN A 26 18.54 15.08 -3.04
CA GLN A 26 18.64 15.62 -4.40
C GLN A 26 17.29 15.51 -5.11
N LYS A 27 16.75 16.64 -5.58
CA LYS A 27 15.49 16.69 -6.33
C LYS A 27 15.66 16.04 -7.70
N ILE A 28 14.80 15.06 -7.99
CA ILE A 28 14.75 14.34 -9.27
C ILE A 28 13.73 15.01 -10.19
N ALA A 29 12.50 15.20 -9.70
CA ALA A 29 11.41 15.78 -10.47
C ALA A 29 10.34 16.43 -9.59
N VAL A 30 9.52 17.26 -10.22
CA VAL A 30 8.30 17.83 -9.64
C VAL A 30 7.10 17.31 -10.43
N LEU A 31 6.16 16.68 -9.73
CA LEU A 31 4.89 16.23 -10.30
C LEU A 31 3.80 17.21 -9.86
N MET A 32 3.09 17.78 -10.83
CA MET A 32 1.98 18.69 -10.58
C MET A 32 0.67 17.95 -10.89
N VAL A 33 -0.16 17.74 -9.87
CA VAL A 33 -1.49 17.16 -10.02
C VAL A 33 -2.50 18.30 -9.94
N ASN A 34 -3.31 18.47 -10.98
CA ASN A 34 -4.41 19.44 -10.95
C ASN A 34 -5.71 18.70 -10.65
N LEU A 35 -6.43 19.14 -9.62
CA LEU A 35 -7.74 18.61 -9.29
C LEU A 35 -8.81 19.62 -9.69
N ASP A 36 -9.73 19.21 -10.56
CA ASP A 36 -10.81 20.08 -11.02
C ASP A 36 -11.90 20.27 -9.96
N GLY A 37 -12.02 19.32 -9.04
CA GLY A 37 -13.02 19.30 -7.98
C GLY A 37 -12.45 18.83 -6.64
N LYS A 38 -13.25 19.02 -5.58
CA LYS A 38 -12.90 18.54 -4.24
C LYS A 38 -13.04 17.02 -4.19
N THR A 39 -12.11 16.33 -3.53
CA THR A 39 -12.08 14.86 -3.52
C THR A 39 -12.93 14.26 -2.40
N GLU A 40 -14.24 14.60 -2.37
CA GLU A 40 -15.22 14.28 -1.31
C GLU A 40 -15.09 12.86 -0.69
N ASN A 41 -14.32 12.75 0.40
CA ASN A 41 -13.97 11.50 1.07
C ASN A 41 -13.29 10.41 0.21
N ILE A 42 -12.86 10.75 -1.00
CA ILE A 42 -12.23 9.81 -1.95
C ILE A 42 -10.77 10.21 -2.15
N ALA A 43 -9.85 9.27 -1.94
CA ALA A 43 -8.47 9.46 -2.37
C ALA A 43 -8.37 9.27 -3.89
N VAL A 44 -7.58 10.09 -4.57
CA VAL A 44 -7.44 10.03 -6.04
C VAL A 44 -6.13 9.32 -6.39
N PRO A 45 -6.18 8.18 -7.11
CA PRO A 45 -4.98 7.51 -7.58
C PRO A 45 -4.33 8.30 -8.70
N VAL A 46 -3.03 8.50 -8.59
CA VAL A 46 -2.19 9.15 -9.59
C VAL A 46 -1.09 8.18 -9.99
N SER A 47 -0.80 8.13 -11.29
CA SER A 47 0.30 7.34 -11.81
C SER A 47 1.21 8.17 -12.70
N VAL A 48 2.49 7.80 -12.73
CA VAL A 48 3.46 8.40 -13.64
C VAL A 48 4.45 7.35 -14.13
N ASP A 49 4.80 7.47 -15.40
CA ASP A 49 5.85 6.67 -16.05
C ASP A 49 7.21 7.08 -15.47
N LEU A 50 7.72 6.27 -14.55
CA LEU A 50 8.91 6.57 -13.77
C LEU A 50 10.17 6.51 -14.63
N ASP A 51 10.20 5.63 -15.64
CA ASP A 51 11.35 5.47 -16.53
C ASP A 51 11.58 6.69 -17.43
N LYS A 52 10.53 7.47 -17.71
CA LYS A 52 10.67 8.78 -18.37
C LYS A 52 11.25 9.86 -17.46
N ILE A 53 11.30 9.63 -16.14
CA ILE A 53 11.75 10.60 -15.14
C ILE A 53 13.15 10.25 -14.64
N THR A 54 13.41 8.99 -14.32
CA THR A 54 14.67 8.58 -13.69
C THR A 54 14.91 7.09 -13.82
N THR A 55 16.19 6.69 -13.80
CA THR A 55 16.65 5.30 -13.72
C THR A 55 17.05 4.88 -12.30
N ILE A 56 16.91 5.78 -11.31
CA ILE A 56 17.27 5.49 -9.91
C ILE A 56 16.38 4.35 -9.38
N PRO A 57 16.95 3.37 -8.65
CA PRO A 57 16.18 2.29 -8.05
C PRO A 57 15.14 2.79 -7.04
N ASP A 58 14.05 2.05 -6.98
CA ASP A 58 12.86 2.33 -6.17
C ASP A 58 13.17 2.53 -4.68
N SER A 59 14.13 1.76 -4.15
CA SER A 59 14.60 1.85 -2.75
C SER A 59 15.41 3.11 -2.43
N ALA A 60 15.73 3.91 -3.45
CA ALA A 60 16.56 5.11 -3.36
C ALA A 60 15.80 6.39 -3.76
N ILE A 61 14.48 6.32 -3.82
CA ILE A 61 13.62 7.48 -4.06
C ILE A 61 12.56 7.64 -2.97
N ASN A 62 12.15 8.89 -2.75
CA ASN A 62 11.02 9.27 -1.91
C ASN A 62 10.14 10.29 -2.62
N LEU A 63 8.85 10.25 -2.33
CA LEU A 63 7.88 11.22 -2.80
C LEU A 63 7.39 12.08 -1.64
N PHE A 64 7.29 13.39 -1.87
CA PHE A 64 6.79 14.32 -0.88
C PHE A 64 5.74 15.26 -1.44
N GLU A 65 4.65 15.48 -0.73
CA GLU A 65 3.71 16.57 -0.98
C GLU A 65 4.27 17.87 -0.39
N ILE A 66 4.26 18.95 -1.18
CA ILE A 66 4.67 20.28 -0.73
C ILE A 66 3.42 21.11 -0.46
N ALA A 67 3.18 21.42 0.81
CA ALA A 67 2.06 22.24 1.27
C ALA A 67 2.61 23.47 2.01
N GLY A 68 2.82 24.57 1.27
CA GLY A 68 3.53 25.75 1.78
C GLY A 68 4.97 25.39 2.15
N ASN A 69 5.37 25.67 3.40
CA ASN A 69 6.70 25.34 3.92
C ASN A 69 6.80 23.93 4.50
N LYS A 70 5.70 23.14 4.49
CA LYS A 70 5.69 21.77 5.00
C LYS A 70 5.90 20.77 3.88
N ARG A 71 6.66 19.73 4.21
CA ARG A 71 6.98 18.62 3.32
C ARG A 71 6.47 17.32 3.94
N ASN A 72 5.42 16.74 3.37
CA ASN A 72 4.79 15.53 3.88
C ASN A 72 5.27 14.33 3.07
N VAL A 73 5.76 13.26 3.72
CA VAL A 73 6.11 12.02 3.02
C VAL A 73 4.85 11.38 2.45
N ILE A 74 4.89 11.00 1.17
CA ILE A 74 3.79 10.31 0.49
C ILE A 74 4.22 8.87 0.18
N PRO A 75 3.52 7.86 0.74
CA PRO A 75 3.76 6.49 0.34
C PRO A 75 3.35 6.31 -1.12
N PHE A 76 4.13 5.51 -1.84
CA PHE A 76 3.88 5.17 -3.23
C PHE A 76 4.15 3.68 -3.44
N GLN A 77 3.65 3.15 -4.54
CA GLN A 77 3.92 1.79 -5.01
C GLN A 77 4.50 1.87 -6.41
N ILE A 78 5.36 0.92 -6.77
CA ILE A 78 5.88 0.80 -8.13
C ILE A 78 5.41 -0.52 -8.72
N GLU A 79 4.74 -0.44 -9.86
CA GLU A 79 4.56 -1.59 -10.72
C GLU A 79 5.79 -1.71 -11.64
N ASN A 80 6.39 -2.89 -11.68
CA ASN A 80 7.54 -3.17 -12.53
C ASN A 80 7.29 -4.44 -13.36
N LYS A 81 6.67 -4.27 -14.54
CA LYS A 81 6.42 -5.34 -15.52
C LYS A 81 7.04 -5.00 -16.87
N GLY A 82 8.34 -4.74 -16.87
CA GLY A 82 9.11 -4.30 -18.04
C GLY A 82 9.17 -2.78 -18.23
N ARG A 83 8.24 -2.04 -17.63
CA ARG A 83 8.29 -0.58 -17.43
C ARG A 83 7.87 -0.24 -16.01
N ARG A 84 8.45 0.82 -15.44
CA ARG A 84 8.14 1.25 -14.07
C ARG A 84 7.09 2.35 -14.06
N PHE A 85 5.97 2.06 -13.42
CA PHE A 85 4.96 3.06 -13.09
C PHE A 85 4.94 3.30 -11.58
N LEU A 86 5.09 4.56 -11.18
CA LEU A 86 4.92 4.98 -9.80
C LEU A 86 3.46 5.36 -9.59
N PHE A 87 2.83 4.77 -8.58
CA PHE A 87 1.46 5.04 -8.15
C PHE A 87 1.46 5.65 -6.75
N PHE A 88 0.68 6.70 -6.55
CA PHE A 88 0.45 7.28 -5.24
C PHE A 88 -0.97 7.82 -5.14
N LEU A 89 -1.39 8.16 -3.92
CA LEU A 89 -2.71 8.72 -3.66
C LEU A 89 -2.61 10.21 -3.32
N VAL A 90 -3.40 11.03 -4.00
CA VAL A 90 -3.81 12.32 -3.42
C VAL A 90 -4.81 12.03 -2.32
N LYS A 91 -4.60 12.64 -1.14
CA LYS A 91 -5.45 12.41 0.03
C LYS A 91 -6.93 12.71 -0.25
N ALA A 92 -7.80 12.00 0.45
CA ALA A 92 -9.21 12.32 0.50
C ALA A 92 -9.44 13.75 1.01
N ASN A 93 -10.50 14.40 0.54
CA ASN A 93 -10.87 15.78 0.87
C ASN A 93 -9.80 16.83 0.50
N ALA A 94 -8.96 16.54 -0.50
CA ALA A 94 -8.09 17.52 -1.11
C ALA A 94 -8.93 18.61 -1.81
N ASN A 95 -8.48 19.86 -1.66
CA ASN A 95 -9.10 21.01 -2.32
C ASN A 95 -8.79 21.00 -3.82
N PRO A 96 -9.66 21.62 -4.66
CA PRO A 96 -9.36 21.86 -6.06
C PRO A 96 -8.04 22.62 -6.25
N GLY A 97 -7.45 22.48 -7.44
CA GLY A 97 -6.26 23.18 -7.88
C GLY A 97 -5.00 22.33 -7.89
N LYS A 98 -3.85 23.01 -7.87
CA LYS A 98 -2.53 22.42 -8.09
C LYS A 98 -1.93 21.86 -6.79
N HIS A 99 -1.71 20.56 -6.77
CA HIS A 99 -0.97 19.83 -5.75
C HIS A 99 0.43 19.51 -6.27
N ARG A 100 1.45 19.94 -5.51
CA ARG A 100 2.85 19.78 -5.89
C ARG A 100 3.46 18.61 -5.14
N TYR A 101 4.06 17.69 -5.88
CA TYR A 101 4.82 16.58 -5.34
C TYR A 101 6.26 16.62 -5.83
N GLU A 102 7.21 16.32 -4.95
CA GLU A 102 8.63 16.28 -5.28
C GLU A 102 9.17 14.87 -5.10
N LEU A 103 9.64 14.30 -6.21
CA LEU A 103 10.39 13.06 -6.23
C LEU A 103 11.85 13.38 -5.97
N VAL A 104 12.46 12.74 -4.97
CA VAL A 104 13.84 13.00 -4.58
C VAL A 104 14.62 11.72 -4.39
N LYS A 105 15.92 11.81 -4.64
CA LYS A 105 16.89 10.77 -4.32
C LYS A 105 17.15 10.81 -2.83
N ALA A 106 16.59 9.84 -2.13
CA ALA A 106 16.78 9.64 -0.70
C ALA A 106 16.50 8.17 -0.41
N ARG A 107 17.21 7.60 0.57
CA ARG A 107 16.85 6.27 1.06
C ARG A 107 15.40 6.31 1.52
N THR A 108 14.61 5.34 1.08
CA THR A 108 13.25 5.16 1.56
C THR A 108 13.32 4.98 3.08
N PRO A 109 12.60 5.78 3.89
CA PRO A 109 12.48 5.52 5.31
C PRO A 109 11.94 4.12 5.50
N GLU A 110 12.34 3.45 6.58
CA GLU A 110 11.79 2.15 6.92
C GLU A 110 10.28 2.31 7.15
N VAL A 111 9.48 1.96 6.15
CA VAL A 111 8.03 2.00 6.25
C VAL A 111 7.64 0.80 7.09
N LYS A 112 7.07 1.03 8.28
CA LYS A 112 6.41 -0.05 9.01
C LYS A 112 5.34 -0.63 8.09
N GLU A 113 5.48 -1.91 7.73
CA GLU A 113 4.50 -2.60 6.91
C GLU A 113 3.13 -2.55 7.62
N ALA A 114 2.24 -1.73 7.07
CA ALA A 114 0.90 -1.56 7.63
C ALA A 114 0.08 -2.84 7.49
N ILE A 115 0.40 -3.65 6.48
CA ILE A 115 -0.19 -4.96 6.20
C ILE A 115 0.79 -6.05 6.58
N GLN A 116 0.34 -7.05 7.34
CA GLN A 116 1.15 -8.20 7.70
C GLN A 116 0.45 -9.50 7.29
N ILE A 117 1.26 -10.53 7.09
CA ILE A 117 0.81 -11.86 6.71
C ILE A 117 1.13 -12.83 7.85
N VAL A 118 0.09 -13.41 8.44
CA VAL A 118 0.21 -14.50 9.41
C VAL A 118 -0.10 -15.81 8.70
N LYS A 119 0.92 -16.64 8.47
CA LYS A 119 0.77 -17.96 7.87
C LYS A 119 0.60 -19.01 8.96
N ASP A 120 -0.39 -19.87 8.78
CA ASP A 120 -0.57 -21.11 9.54
C ASP A 120 -0.59 -22.29 8.57
N SER A 121 -0.55 -23.51 9.11
CA SER A 121 -0.59 -24.78 8.41
C SER A 121 -1.80 -25.01 7.49
N GLY A 122 -2.83 -24.16 7.43
CA GLY A 122 -3.96 -24.35 6.51
C GLY A 122 -4.59 -23.08 5.94
N TYR A 123 -4.11 -21.92 6.37
CA TYR A 123 -4.65 -20.62 5.96
C TYR A 123 -3.60 -19.52 6.05
N VAL A 124 -3.90 -18.42 5.38
CA VAL A 124 -3.15 -17.17 5.49
C VAL A 124 -4.10 -16.10 6.02
N THR A 125 -3.75 -15.44 7.12
CA THR A 125 -4.50 -14.27 7.63
C THR A 125 -3.75 -13.01 7.28
N ILE A 126 -4.41 -12.09 6.57
CA ILE A 126 -3.91 -10.75 6.31
C ILE A 126 -4.39 -9.86 7.46
N THR A 127 -3.47 -9.13 8.07
CA THR A 127 -3.76 -8.20 9.17
C THR A 127 -3.29 -6.79 8.83
N ALA A 128 -3.91 -5.80 9.46
CA ALA A 128 -3.44 -4.42 9.41
C ALA A 128 -3.53 -3.78 10.79
N ASN A 129 -2.45 -3.14 11.25
CA ASN A 129 -2.38 -2.55 12.59
C ASN A 129 -2.87 -3.51 13.69
N HIS A 130 -2.40 -4.76 13.64
CA HIS A 130 -2.80 -5.85 14.54
C HIS A 130 -4.29 -6.26 14.53
N LYS A 131 -5.06 -5.80 13.54
CA LYS A 131 -6.46 -6.24 13.31
C LYS A 131 -6.52 -7.18 12.13
N ASN A 132 -7.31 -8.24 12.24
CA ASN A 132 -7.55 -9.14 11.12
C ASN A 132 -8.37 -8.43 10.04
N LEU A 133 -7.97 -8.59 8.77
CA LEU A 133 -8.72 -8.10 7.61
C LEU A 133 -9.47 -9.24 6.94
N LEU A 134 -8.73 -10.26 6.50
CA LEU A 134 -9.29 -11.42 5.83
C LEU A 134 -8.40 -12.64 6.05
N ARG A 135 -9.01 -13.82 5.95
CA ARG A 135 -8.31 -15.10 5.95
C ARG A 135 -8.63 -15.88 4.69
N TYR A 136 -7.59 -16.33 4.00
CA TYR A 136 -7.68 -17.24 2.88
C TYR A 136 -7.36 -18.67 3.34
N ASN A 137 -8.32 -19.58 3.23
CA ASN A 137 -8.14 -20.99 3.59
C ASN A 137 -7.73 -21.76 2.35
N TYR A 138 -6.49 -22.23 2.31
CA TYR A 138 -5.96 -22.96 1.16
C TYR A 138 -5.95 -24.49 1.38
N LYS A 139 -6.00 -24.95 2.64
CA LYS A 139 -6.27 -26.37 2.93
C LYS A 139 -7.77 -26.67 2.87
N THR A 140 -8.08 -27.93 2.57
CA THR A 140 -9.44 -28.45 2.60
C THR A 140 -10.02 -28.38 4.00
N VAL A 141 -11.13 -27.66 4.12
CA VAL A 141 -11.99 -27.62 5.31
C VAL A 141 -13.14 -28.59 5.09
N TYR A 142 -13.31 -29.51 6.05
CA TYR A 142 -14.40 -30.50 6.04
C TYR A 142 -15.67 -29.89 6.65
N PRO A 143 -16.86 -30.32 6.20
CA PRO A 143 -18.11 -29.88 6.79
C PRO A 143 -18.28 -30.48 8.21
N PRO A 144 -19.28 -30.00 8.99
CA PRO A 144 -19.57 -30.56 10.31
C PRO A 144 -19.80 -32.08 10.29
N ALA A 145 -19.57 -32.73 11.42
CA ALA A 145 -19.79 -34.18 11.53
C ALA A 145 -21.24 -34.54 11.16
N GLY A 146 -21.41 -35.62 10.39
CA GLY A 146 -22.70 -36.06 9.88
C GLY A 146 -23.14 -35.40 8.56
N VAL A 147 -22.41 -34.39 8.08
CA VAL A 147 -22.64 -33.76 6.78
C VAL A 147 -21.78 -34.44 5.72
N ASP A 148 -22.36 -34.67 4.53
CA ASP A 148 -21.67 -35.32 3.43
C ASP A 148 -20.37 -34.57 3.07
N THR A 149 -19.27 -35.33 2.95
CA THR A 149 -17.95 -34.81 2.61
C THR A 149 -17.87 -34.16 1.23
N VAL A 150 -18.87 -34.33 0.35
CA VAL A 150 -19.00 -33.60 -0.92
C VAL A 150 -18.96 -32.08 -0.74
N PHE A 151 -19.37 -31.58 0.44
CA PHE A 151 -19.35 -30.17 0.79
C PHE A 151 -17.99 -29.68 1.28
N LYS A 152 -16.95 -30.51 1.34
CA LYS A 152 -15.60 -30.04 1.69
C LYS A 152 -15.10 -29.03 0.65
N ARG A 153 -14.42 -27.97 1.09
CA ARG A 153 -13.91 -26.91 0.20
C ARG A 153 -12.53 -26.42 0.62
N SER A 154 -11.83 -25.80 -0.32
CA SER A 154 -10.59 -25.04 -0.13
C SER A 154 -10.64 -23.83 -1.06
N GLY A 155 -9.73 -22.87 -0.90
CA GLY A 155 -9.61 -21.73 -1.80
C GLY A 155 -10.66 -20.66 -1.57
N PHE A 156 -11.11 -20.46 -0.33
CA PHE A 156 -12.16 -19.49 0.01
C PHE A 156 -11.70 -18.49 1.08
N ILE A 157 -12.32 -17.31 1.07
CA ILE A 157 -12.10 -16.28 2.09
C ILE A 157 -13.07 -16.52 3.24
N HIS A 158 -12.55 -16.94 4.39
CA HIS A 158 -13.30 -16.96 5.64
C HIS A 158 -12.36 -17.00 6.85
N PRO A 159 -12.58 -16.16 7.87
CA PRO A 159 -13.52 -15.04 7.86
C PRO A 159 -13.00 -13.81 7.09
N LEU A 160 -13.93 -12.97 6.64
CA LEU A 160 -13.71 -11.55 6.38
C LEU A 160 -14.13 -10.75 7.61
N TRP A 161 -13.38 -9.72 7.99
CA TRP A 161 -13.69 -8.88 9.16
C TRP A 161 -14.00 -7.43 8.76
N SER A 162 -14.92 -6.80 9.50
CA SER A 162 -15.17 -5.36 9.42
C SER A 162 -14.02 -4.55 10.04
N PRO A 163 -13.92 -3.22 9.80
CA PRO A 163 -12.93 -2.38 10.46
C PRO A 163 -12.97 -2.40 12.00
N LYS A 164 -14.12 -2.75 12.58
CA LYS A 164 -14.34 -2.94 14.03
C LYS A 164 -14.07 -4.38 14.49
N GLY A 165 -13.65 -5.28 13.61
CA GLY A 165 -13.28 -6.66 13.94
C GLY A 165 -14.46 -7.64 13.97
N GLN A 166 -15.64 -7.26 13.46
CA GLN A 166 -16.77 -8.19 13.37
C GLN A 166 -16.60 -9.11 12.17
N ARG A 167 -16.81 -10.41 12.35
CA ARG A 167 -16.82 -11.37 11.25
C ARG A 167 -18.05 -11.13 10.35
N LEU A 168 -17.81 -10.89 9.07
CA LEU A 168 -18.84 -10.58 8.06
C LEU A 168 -19.29 -11.80 7.25
N THR A 169 -18.48 -12.84 7.21
CA THR A 169 -18.77 -14.07 6.43
C THR A 169 -19.14 -15.24 7.34
N ARG A 170 -19.96 -16.17 6.83
CA ARG A 170 -20.33 -17.42 7.50
C ARG A 170 -20.01 -18.62 6.60
N ILE A 171 -19.83 -19.79 7.20
CA ILE A 171 -19.71 -21.09 6.52
C ILE A 171 -20.61 -22.10 7.24
N GLY A 172 -20.97 -23.20 6.56
CA GLY A 172 -21.65 -24.34 7.18
C GLY A 172 -23.07 -24.03 7.67
N ALA A 173 -23.85 -23.29 6.88
CA ALA A 173 -25.27 -23.12 7.17
C ALA A 173 -26.01 -24.47 7.05
N PRO A 174 -26.88 -24.85 8.00
CA PRO A 174 -27.53 -26.18 8.00
C PRO A 174 -28.37 -26.49 6.75
N ASP A 175 -28.88 -25.45 6.10
CA ASP A 175 -29.72 -25.49 4.91
C ASP A 175 -28.91 -25.35 3.60
N HIS A 176 -27.67 -24.86 3.66
CA HIS A 176 -26.86 -24.56 2.49
C HIS A 176 -25.36 -24.77 2.77
N TYR A 177 -24.93 -26.03 2.89
CA TYR A 177 -23.53 -26.39 3.16
C TYR A 177 -22.54 -26.03 2.04
N HIS A 178 -23.03 -25.73 0.83
CA HIS A 178 -22.19 -25.31 -0.29
C HIS A 178 -21.83 -23.81 -0.26
N HIS A 179 -22.44 -23.01 0.63
CA HIS A 179 -22.09 -21.60 0.80
C HIS A 179 -20.84 -21.45 1.68
N PHE A 180 -19.77 -20.88 1.10
CA PHE A 180 -18.48 -20.72 1.78
C PHE A 180 -17.99 -19.27 1.78
N GLY A 181 -18.00 -18.64 2.95
CA GLY A 181 -17.19 -17.46 3.19
C GLY A 181 -17.73 -16.26 2.42
N LEU A 182 -16.86 -15.57 1.69
CA LEU A 182 -17.26 -14.62 0.66
C LEU A 182 -17.65 -15.40 -0.59
N TRP A 183 -18.93 -15.36 -0.95
CA TRP A 183 -19.51 -16.02 -2.10
C TRP A 183 -20.70 -15.18 -2.58
N ASP A 184 -20.97 -15.19 -3.89
CA ASP A 184 -22.10 -14.50 -4.49
C ASP A 184 -22.86 -15.51 -5.37
N PRO A 185 -24.17 -15.75 -5.14
CA PRO A 185 -24.98 -16.52 -6.05
C PRO A 185 -25.26 -15.71 -7.32
N TRP A 186 -25.28 -16.39 -8.46
CA TRP A 186 -25.72 -15.80 -9.72
C TRP A 186 -27.04 -16.44 -10.10
N THR A 187 -28.13 -15.87 -9.61
CA THR A 187 -29.47 -16.35 -9.96
C THR A 187 -29.98 -15.69 -11.23
N HIS A 188 -30.85 -16.38 -11.98
CA HIS A 188 -31.43 -15.92 -13.24
C HIS A 188 -30.38 -15.52 -14.29
N THR A 189 -29.30 -16.28 -14.40
CA THR A 189 -28.32 -16.09 -15.47
C THR A 189 -28.82 -16.73 -16.76
N TYR A 190 -28.62 -16.06 -17.90
CA TYR A 190 -28.92 -16.63 -19.21
C TYR A 190 -27.65 -17.20 -19.84
N PHE A 191 -27.62 -18.50 -20.09
CA PHE A 191 -26.47 -19.20 -20.66
C PHE A 191 -26.94 -20.23 -21.69
N GLU A 192 -26.35 -20.20 -22.89
CA GLU A 192 -26.62 -21.16 -23.97
C GLU A 192 -28.12 -21.41 -24.29
N GLY A 193 -28.95 -20.38 -24.16
CA GLY A 193 -30.37 -20.48 -24.48
C GLY A 193 -31.26 -20.74 -23.27
N ASP A 194 -30.70 -20.98 -22.09
CA ASP A 194 -31.42 -21.38 -20.89
C ASP A 194 -31.22 -20.39 -19.73
N THR A 195 -32.16 -20.38 -18.79
CA THR A 195 -32.04 -19.63 -17.52
C THR A 195 -31.56 -20.57 -16.44
N VAL A 196 -30.39 -20.29 -15.87
CA VAL A 196 -29.72 -21.13 -14.88
C VAL A 196 -29.29 -20.31 -13.66
N ASP A 197 -29.14 -21.00 -12.53
CA ASP A 197 -28.61 -20.45 -11.28
C ASP A 197 -27.22 -21.07 -10.99
N PHE A 198 -26.23 -20.23 -10.62
CA PHE A 198 -24.88 -20.65 -10.22
C PHE A 198 -24.57 -20.28 -8.76
#